data_AF-A0A562VMB1-F1
#
_entry.id   AF-A0A562VMB1-F1
#
_cell.length_a   1.000
_cell.length_b   1.000
_cell.length_c   1.000
_cell.angle_alpha   90.00
_cell.angle_beta   90.00
_cell.angle_gamma   90.00
#
_symmetry.space_group_name_H-M   'P 1'
#
loop_
_entity.id
_entity.type
_entity.pdbx_description
1 polymer ?
#
loop_
_entity_poly.entity_id
_entity_poly.type
_entity_poly.pdbx_seq_one_letter_code
_entity_poly.pdbx_strand_id
1 'polypeptide(L)'
;MSQPLHRDYTGAKLGMWLFLLTELLLFGGLFLLYGAYLARYPHEFAAAGREMHLVFGTVNTLLLITSSLLAAMAVTAIQRDRRRTVQLLLGGTILCAAVFLFNKYLEWSAEIGRGIYPNSPVLAAGPPGESVFYSLYYLTVGLHGLHVLIGAILLSVVAVRVGRGTVHGGDYVWLENGALYWHLVDLVWIFIFPLYYLIL
;
A
#
# COMPACT_ATOMS: atom_id res chain seq x y z
N MET A 1 -13.89 -39.05 -17.10
CA MET A 1 -13.45 -37.92 -17.94
C MET A 1 -13.71 -36.63 -17.17
N SER A 2 -12.71 -36.10 -16.48
CA SER A 2 -12.78 -34.76 -15.90
C SER A 2 -12.69 -33.75 -17.05
N GLN A 3 -13.77 -32.99 -17.27
CA GLN A 3 -13.73 -31.90 -18.25
C GLN A 3 -12.57 -30.95 -17.91
N PRO A 4 -11.82 -30.44 -18.90
CA PRO A 4 -10.86 -29.37 -18.64
C PRO A 4 -11.66 -28.19 -18.09
N LEU A 5 -11.33 -27.77 -16.87
CA LEU A 5 -11.98 -26.66 -16.19
C LEU A 5 -11.82 -25.42 -17.06
N HIS A 6 -12.89 -24.93 -17.70
CA HIS A 6 -12.85 -23.72 -18.51
C HIS A 6 -12.64 -22.52 -17.56
N ARG A 7 -11.38 -22.15 -17.34
CA ARG A 7 -11.00 -20.96 -16.59
C ARG A 7 -11.07 -19.75 -17.51
N ASP A 8 -12.03 -18.87 -17.28
CA ASP A 8 -12.12 -17.60 -17.98
C ASP A 8 -11.08 -16.61 -17.45
N TYR A 9 -9.89 -16.67 -18.06
CA TYR A 9 -8.78 -15.77 -17.74
C TYR A 9 -9.10 -14.31 -18.10
N THR A 10 -9.93 -14.08 -19.12
CA THR A 10 -10.31 -12.73 -19.55
C THR A 10 -11.22 -12.08 -18.52
N GLY A 11 -12.23 -12.81 -18.03
CA GLY A 11 -13.11 -12.39 -16.95
C GLY A 11 -12.35 -12.12 -15.65
N ALA A 12 -11.40 -12.98 -15.27
CA ALA A 12 -10.57 -12.78 -14.08
C ALA A 12 -9.69 -11.52 -14.16
N LYS A 13 -9.11 -11.23 -15.34
CA LYS A 13 -8.31 -10.01 -15.56
C LYS A 13 -9.19 -8.76 -15.57
N LEU A 14 -10.33 -8.79 -16.26
CA LEU A 14 -11.29 -7.68 -16.26
C LEU A 14 -11.80 -7.36 -14.85
N GLY A 15 -12.18 -8.38 -14.08
CA GLY A 15 -12.60 -8.21 -12.69
C GLY A 15 -11.51 -7.56 -11.83
N MET A 16 -10.26 -7.97 -12.00
CA MET A 16 -9.13 -7.37 -11.31
C MET A 16 -8.95 -5.89 -11.70
N TRP A 17 -8.99 -5.54 -12.97
CA TRP A 17 -8.89 -4.15 -13.43
C TRP A 17 -10.04 -3.26 -12.93
N LEU A 18 -11.27 -3.77 -12.93
CA LEU A 18 -12.43 -3.05 -12.38
C LEU A 18 -12.27 -2.81 -10.88
N PHE A 19 -11.79 -3.82 -10.13
CA PHE A 19 -11.49 -3.66 -8.72
C PHE A 19 -10.37 -2.63 -8.47
N LEU A 20 -9.29 -2.66 -9.26
CA LEU A 20 -8.23 -1.64 -9.17
C LEU A 20 -8.75 -0.24 -9.44
N LEU A 21 -9.67 -0.09 -10.40
CA LEU A 21 -10.31 1.19 -10.69
C LEU A 21 -11.12 1.70 -9.50
N THR A 22 -11.88 0.84 -8.81
CA THR A 22 -12.64 1.24 -7.63
C THR A 22 -11.74 1.71 -6.50
N GLU A 23 -10.60 1.05 -6.28
CA GLU A 23 -9.61 1.47 -5.29
C GLU A 23 -8.93 2.79 -5.67
N LEU A 24 -8.62 2.98 -6.96
CA LEU A 24 -8.07 4.25 -7.44
C LEU A 24 -9.06 5.41 -7.24
N LEU A 25 -10.35 5.19 -7.45
CA LEU A 25 -11.38 6.20 -7.19
C LEU A 25 -11.53 6.50 -5.69
N LEU A 26 -11.44 5.49 -4.82
CA LEU A 26 -11.49 5.65 -3.37
C LEU A 26 -10.36 6.56 -2.86
N PHE A 27 -9.10 6.23 -3.22
CA PHE A 27 -7.95 7.07 -2.84
C PHE A 27 -7.94 8.40 -3.58
N GLY A 28 -8.38 8.44 -4.85
CA GLY A 28 -8.52 9.67 -5.62
C GLY A 28 -9.47 10.67 -4.94
N GLY A 29 -10.59 10.20 -4.39
CA GLY A 29 -11.51 11.02 -3.61
C GLY A 29 -10.85 11.59 -2.33
N LEU A 30 -10.06 10.78 -1.61
CA LEU A 30 -9.30 11.23 -0.44
C LEU A 30 -8.24 12.26 -0.80
N PHE A 31 -7.55 12.10 -1.93
CA PHE A 31 -6.55 13.08 -2.40
C PHE A 31 -7.19 14.40 -2.83
N LEU A 32 -8.35 14.37 -3.48
CA LEU A 32 -9.12 15.58 -3.79
C LEU A 32 -9.59 16.29 -2.51
N LEU A 33 -10.05 15.53 -1.52
CA LEU A 33 -10.43 16.07 -0.21
C LEU A 33 -9.24 16.73 0.49
N TYR A 34 -8.07 16.08 0.48
CA TYR A 34 -6.83 16.64 0.99
C TYR A 34 -6.47 17.95 0.28
N GLY A 35 -6.49 17.99 -1.06
CA GLY A 35 -6.21 19.19 -1.83
C GLY A 35 -7.18 20.35 -1.54
N ALA A 36 -8.47 20.05 -1.36
CA ALA A 36 -9.48 21.06 -1.02
C ALA A 36 -9.24 21.68 0.38
N TYR A 37 -8.85 20.86 1.37
CA TYR A 37 -8.51 21.37 2.70
C TYR A 37 -7.16 22.07 2.76
N LEU A 38 -6.18 21.60 1.99
CA LEU A 38 -4.88 22.27 1.84
C LEU A 38 -5.05 23.68 1.27
N ALA A 39 -5.92 23.86 0.27
CA ALA A 39 -6.25 25.18 -0.28
C ALA A 39 -6.95 26.11 0.74
N ARG A 40 -7.64 25.53 1.73
CA ARG A 40 -8.37 26.28 2.77
C ARG A 40 -7.50 26.63 3.99
N TYR A 41 -6.57 25.75 4.37
CA TYR A 41 -5.71 25.90 5.55
C TYR A 41 -4.22 25.71 5.23
N PRO A 42 -3.64 26.47 4.28
CA PRO A 42 -2.29 26.21 3.78
C PRO A 42 -1.20 26.35 4.84
N HIS A 43 -1.32 27.34 5.74
CA HIS A 43 -0.33 27.58 6.80
C HIS A 43 -0.32 26.48 7.86
N GLU A 44 -1.50 25.99 8.24
CA GLU A 44 -1.67 24.95 9.27
C GLU A 44 -1.23 23.59 8.74
N PHE A 45 -1.53 23.28 7.48
CA PHE A 45 -1.00 22.09 6.80
C PHE A 45 0.53 22.14 6.71
N ALA A 46 1.11 23.30 6.38
CA ALA A 46 2.57 23.46 6.33
C ALA A 46 3.23 23.32 7.71
N ALA A 47 2.56 23.78 8.77
CA ALA A 47 3.04 23.59 10.13
C ALA A 47 3.04 22.10 10.53
N ALA A 48 1.92 21.41 10.34
CA ALA A 48 1.79 19.99 10.67
C ALA A 48 2.68 19.08 9.81
N GLY A 49 2.87 19.40 8.52
CA GLY A 49 3.77 18.67 7.63
C GLY A 49 5.24 18.70 8.10
N ARG A 50 5.69 19.81 8.70
CA ARG A 50 7.06 19.91 9.23
C ARG A 50 7.32 19.08 10.49
N GLU A 51 6.26 18.71 11.21
CA GLU A 51 6.37 17.84 12.37
C GLU A 51 6.51 16.37 11.96
N MET A 52 6.17 16.01 10.72
CA MET A 52 6.33 14.66 10.19
C MET A 52 7.81 14.30 10.00
N HIS A 53 8.16 13.09 10.44
CA HIS A 53 9.52 12.58 10.34
C HIS A 53 9.84 12.07 8.92
N LEU A 54 10.45 12.91 8.08
CA LEU A 54 10.81 12.62 6.68
C LEU A 54 11.66 11.36 6.50
N VAL A 55 12.53 11.03 7.47
CA VAL A 55 13.37 9.82 7.42
C VAL A 55 12.52 8.55 7.41
N PHE A 56 11.50 8.46 8.26
CA PHE A 56 10.60 7.30 8.30
C PHE A 56 9.82 7.19 6.99
N GLY A 57 9.31 8.29 6.45
CA GLY A 57 8.66 8.33 5.15
C GLY A 57 9.57 7.86 4.01
N THR A 58 10.82 8.34 3.98
CA THR A 58 11.79 7.99 2.91
C THR A 58 12.19 6.51 2.96
N VAL A 59 12.47 5.97 4.14
CA VAL A 59 12.77 4.55 4.32
C VAL A 59 11.60 3.68 3.87
N ASN A 60 10.38 4.05 4.25
CA ASN A 60 9.16 3.35 3.84
C ASN A 60 8.96 3.35 2.32
N THR A 61 9.20 4.49 1.66
CA THR A 61 9.11 4.60 0.20
C THR A 61 10.16 3.73 -0.50
N LEU A 62 11.40 3.72 -0.02
CA LEU A 62 12.44 2.84 -0.57
C LEU A 62 12.09 1.35 -0.40
N LEU A 63 11.55 0.97 0.75
CA LEU A 63 11.09 -0.39 1.01
C LEU A 63 9.99 -0.81 0.05
N LEU A 64 8.98 0.05 -0.18
CA LEU A 64 7.85 -0.28 -1.04
C LEU A 64 8.24 -0.35 -2.52
N ILE A 65 9.02 0.61 -3.02
CA ILE A 65 9.54 0.56 -4.41
C ILE A 65 10.39 -0.70 -4.62
N THR A 66 11.24 -1.05 -3.66
CA THR A 66 12.03 -2.29 -3.71
C THR A 66 11.12 -3.51 -3.72
N SER A 67 10.11 -3.54 -2.85
CA SER A 67 9.14 -4.65 -2.77
C SER A 67 8.36 -4.86 -4.06
N SER A 68 8.02 -3.75 -4.73
CA SER A 68 7.32 -3.68 -6.01
C SER A 68 8.19 -4.25 -7.13
N LEU A 69 9.46 -3.87 -7.18
CA LEU A 69 10.44 -4.46 -8.11
C LEU A 69 10.59 -5.98 -7.90
N LEU A 70 10.68 -6.44 -6.64
CA LEU A 70 10.75 -7.86 -6.30
C LEU A 70 9.51 -8.63 -6.80
N ALA A 71 8.31 -8.05 -6.63
CA ALA A 71 7.06 -8.65 -7.09
C ALA A 71 7.01 -8.75 -8.63
N ALA A 72 7.44 -7.71 -9.35
CA ALA A 72 7.53 -7.75 -10.81
C ALA A 72 8.50 -8.84 -11.29
N MET A 73 9.68 -8.94 -10.67
CA MET A 73 10.63 -10.00 -10.96
C MET A 73 10.07 -11.40 -10.66
N ALA A 74 9.19 -11.54 -9.65
CA ALA A 74 8.55 -12.80 -9.32
C ALA A 74 7.60 -13.25 -10.45
N VAL A 75 6.86 -12.32 -11.05
CA VAL A 75 6.01 -12.60 -12.23
C VAL A 75 6.87 -13.06 -13.42
N THR A 76 8.00 -12.42 -13.69
CA THR A 76 8.90 -12.88 -14.77
C THR A 76 9.55 -14.24 -14.44
N ALA A 77 9.87 -14.50 -13.17
CA ALA A 77 10.47 -15.75 -12.75
C ALA A 77 9.51 -16.94 -12.84
N ILE A 78 8.20 -16.75 -12.59
CA ILE A 78 7.22 -17.83 -12.74
C ILE A 78 6.99 -18.20 -14.21
N GLN A 79 7.08 -17.22 -15.13
CA GLN A 79 6.99 -17.48 -16.58
C GLN A 79 8.16 -18.35 -17.09
N ARG A 80 9.30 -18.35 -16.38
CA ARG A 80 10.45 -19.22 -16.63
C ARG A 80 10.44 -20.50 -15.77
N ASP A 81 9.33 -20.80 -15.10
CA ASP A 81 9.13 -21.91 -14.15
C ASP A 81 10.19 -22.02 -13.04
N ARG A 82 10.83 -20.89 -12.68
CA ARG A 82 11.86 -20.83 -11.63
C ARG A 82 11.25 -20.71 -10.24
N ARG A 83 10.58 -21.76 -9.78
CA ARG A 83 9.81 -21.77 -8.50
C ARG A 83 10.61 -21.29 -7.28
N ARG A 84 11.87 -21.71 -7.14
CA ARG A 84 12.74 -21.26 -6.04
C ARG A 84 12.99 -19.75 -6.07
N THR A 85 13.22 -19.19 -7.25
CA THR A 85 13.42 -17.75 -7.43
C THR A 85 12.14 -16.98 -7.09
N VAL A 86 10.97 -17.48 -7.51
CA VAL A 86 9.67 -16.87 -7.17
C VAL A 86 9.46 -16.84 -5.65
N GLN A 87 9.75 -17.93 -4.94
CA GLN A 87 9.64 -18.01 -3.48
C GLN A 87 10.53 -16.97 -2.78
N LEU A 88 11.79 -16.85 -3.21
CA LEU A 88 12.73 -15.88 -2.64
C LEU A 88 12.28 -14.44 -2.89
N LEU A 89 11.82 -14.14 -4.10
CA LEU A 89 11.35 -12.80 -4.48
C LEU A 89 10.08 -12.40 -3.72
N LEU A 90 9.08 -13.28 -3.67
CA LEU A 90 7.86 -13.04 -2.89
C LEU A 90 8.14 -12.94 -1.39
N GLY A 91 9.03 -13.78 -0.86
CA GLY A 91 9.49 -13.69 0.53
C GLY A 91 10.14 -12.35 0.84
N GLY A 92 10.98 -11.83 -0.08
CA GLY A 92 11.55 -10.49 0.01
C GLY A 92 10.48 -9.39 -0.01
N THR A 93 9.51 -9.46 -0.92
CA THR A 93 8.39 -8.51 -0.98
C THR A 93 7.60 -8.48 0.34
N ILE A 94 7.26 -9.65 0.90
CA ILE A 94 6.51 -9.77 2.16
C ILE A 94 7.33 -9.24 3.34
N LEU A 95 8.65 -9.49 3.36
CA LEU A 95 9.52 -8.94 4.39
C LEU A 95 9.55 -7.41 4.33
N CYS A 96 9.71 -6.81 3.15
CA CYS A 96 9.66 -5.37 2.98
C CYS A 96 8.31 -4.79 3.48
N ALA A 97 7.19 -5.46 3.16
CA ALA A 97 5.87 -5.08 3.66
C ALA A 97 5.77 -5.11 5.20
N ALA A 98 6.31 -6.16 5.81
CA ALA A 98 6.31 -6.30 7.27
C ALA A 98 7.15 -5.20 7.94
N VAL A 99 8.33 -4.88 7.37
CA VAL A 99 9.18 -3.79 7.86
C VAL A 99 8.47 -2.44 7.70
N PHE A 100 7.77 -2.21 6.58
CA PHE A 100 6.97 -1.01 6.36
C PHE A 100 5.87 -0.86 7.44
N LEU A 101 5.08 -1.92 7.67
CA LEU A 101 4.01 -1.91 8.68
C LEU A 101 4.56 -1.70 10.09
N PHE A 102 5.69 -2.34 10.41
CA PHE A 102 6.35 -2.18 11.70
C PHE A 102 6.85 -0.75 11.91
N ASN A 103 7.51 -0.18 10.91
CA ASN A 103 7.98 1.21 10.97
C ASN A 103 6.81 2.18 11.16
N LYS A 104 5.70 1.95 10.45
CA LYS A 104 4.48 2.73 10.64
C LYS A 104 3.84 2.59 12.01
N TYR A 105 3.83 1.38 12.56
CA TYR A 105 3.36 1.16 13.91
C TYR A 105 4.17 1.97 14.93
N LEU A 106 5.50 2.03 14.79
CA LEU A 106 6.35 2.83 15.66
C LEU A 106 6.04 4.33 15.55
N GLU A 107 5.96 4.85 14.33
CA GLU A 107 5.62 6.26 14.09
C GLU A 107 4.26 6.63 14.71
N TRP A 108 3.22 5.84 14.45
CA TRP A 108 1.90 6.06 15.03
C TRP A 108 1.89 5.96 16.56
N SER A 109 2.61 4.99 17.14
CA SER A 109 2.70 4.87 18.59
C SER A 109 3.37 6.08 19.24
N ALA A 110 4.38 6.67 18.57
CA ALA A 110 5.05 7.87 19.04
C ALA A 110 4.12 9.10 18.95
N GLU A 111 3.40 9.27 17.84
CA GLU A 111 2.45 10.39 17.69
C GLU A 111 1.26 10.31 18.66
N ILE A 112 0.71 9.11 18.87
CA ILE A 112 -0.34 8.87 19.88
C ILE A 112 0.20 9.14 21.29
N GLY A 113 1.45 8.75 21.56
CA GLY A 113 2.13 9.04 22.84
C GLY A 113 2.34 10.53 23.10
N ARG A 114 2.45 11.36 22.06
CA ARG A 114 2.46 12.83 22.14
C ARG A 114 1.07 13.45 22.30
N GLY A 115 0.01 12.63 22.31
CA GLY A 115 -1.37 13.08 22.40
C GLY A 115 -1.97 13.51 21.06
N ILE A 116 -1.31 13.26 19.93
CA ILE A 116 -1.75 13.64 18.60
C ILE A 116 -2.58 12.49 18.00
N TYR A 117 -3.84 12.39 18.40
CA TYR A 117 -4.81 11.44 17.85
C TYR A 117 -6.12 12.13 17.45
N PRO A 118 -6.91 11.56 16.51
CA PRO A 118 -8.18 12.15 16.09
C PRO A 118 -9.10 12.43 17.29
N ASN A 119 -9.63 13.65 17.42
CA ASN A 119 -10.40 14.14 18.58
C ASN A 119 -9.63 14.20 19.92
N SER A 120 -8.30 14.28 19.90
CA SER A 120 -7.54 14.54 21.14
C SER A 120 -7.84 15.93 21.72
N PRO A 121 -7.71 16.12 23.04
CA PRO A 121 -7.86 17.43 23.68
C PRO A 121 -6.87 18.46 23.14
N VAL A 122 -5.67 18.01 22.73
CA VAL A 122 -4.61 18.84 22.18
C VAL A 122 -4.99 19.38 20.80
N LEU A 123 -5.50 18.52 19.91
CA LEU A 123 -5.98 18.93 18.58
C LEU A 123 -7.32 19.67 18.63
N ALA A 124 -8.16 19.39 19.62
CA ALA A 124 -9.42 20.10 19.83
C ALA A 124 -9.23 21.52 20.40
N ALA A 125 -8.13 21.76 21.10
CA ALA A 125 -7.73 23.09 21.59
C ALA A 125 -6.88 23.87 20.57
N GLY A 126 -6.32 23.19 19.57
CA GLY A 126 -5.48 23.77 18.52
C GLY A 126 -6.26 24.35 17.33
N PRO A 127 -5.53 24.85 16.31
CA PRO A 127 -6.12 25.35 15.08
C PRO A 127 -6.94 24.28 14.34
N PRO A 128 -8.11 24.63 13.77
CA PRO A 128 -9.01 23.65 13.16
C PRO A 128 -8.38 22.92 11.95
N GLY A 129 -7.46 23.54 11.21
CA GLY A 129 -6.74 22.94 10.09
C GLY A 129 -5.71 21.88 10.49
N GLU A 130 -5.05 22.00 11.64
CA GLU A 130 -4.15 20.93 12.16
C GLU A 130 -4.94 19.67 12.50
N SER A 131 -6.09 19.82 13.17
CA SER A 131 -6.97 18.68 13.49
C SER A 131 -7.47 17.97 12.23
N VAL A 132 -7.78 18.72 11.16
CA VAL A 132 -8.19 18.19 9.86
C VAL A 132 -7.02 17.49 9.16
N PHE A 133 -5.83 18.07 9.17
CA PHE A 133 -4.63 17.45 8.59
C PHE A 133 -4.35 16.07 9.21
N TYR A 134 -4.27 16.00 10.55
CA TYR A 134 -4.00 14.73 11.22
C TYR A 134 -5.15 13.73 11.04
N SER A 135 -6.41 14.18 11.01
CA SER A 135 -7.55 13.30 10.75
C SER A 135 -7.49 12.69 9.34
N LEU A 136 -7.16 13.49 8.32
CA LEU A 136 -6.98 13.02 6.95
C LEU A 136 -5.74 12.12 6.81
N TYR A 137 -4.65 12.44 7.52
CA TYR A 137 -3.45 11.61 7.59
C TYR A 137 -3.77 10.22 8.12
N TYR A 138 -4.40 10.12 9.31
CA TYR A 138 -4.74 8.83 9.92
C TYR A 138 -5.72 8.04 9.06
N LEU A 139 -6.70 8.70 8.43
CA LEU A 139 -7.63 8.05 7.53
C LEU A 139 -6.93 7.51 6.28
N THR A 140 -6.14 8.33 5.59
CA THR A 140 -5.49 8.00 4.32
C THR A 140 -4.40 6.95 4.51
N VAL A 141 -3.50 7.18 5.46
CA VAL A 141 -2.38 6.26 5.76
C VAL A 141 -2.89 4.98 6.44
N GLY A 142 -3.92 5.07 7.27
CA GLY A 142 -4.53 3.90 7.90
C GLY A 142 -5.22 2.99 6.90
N LEU A 143 -6.03 3.56 6.01
CA LEU A 143 -6.65 2.83 4.91
C LEU A 143 -5.59 2.19 4.02
N HIS A 144 -4.54 2.93 3.67
CA HIS A 144 -3.42 2.38 2.90
C HIS A 144 -2.70 1.24 3.64
N GLY A 145 -2.42 1.38 4.94
CA GLY A 145 -1.82 0.33 5.76
C GLY A 145 -2.65 -0.95 5.79
N LEU A 146 -3.98 -0.84 5.81
CA LEU A 146 -4.90 -1.97 5.67
C LEU A 146 -4.73 -2.65 4.30
N HIS A 147 -4.62 -1.88 3.22
CA HIS A 147 -4.38 -2.42 1.87
C HIS A 147 -3.04 -3.14 1.77
N VAL A 148 -1.98 -2.59 2.36
CA VAL A 148 -0.66 -3.25 2.43
C VAL A 148 -0.76 -4.57 3.18
N LEU A 149 -1.47 -4.62 4.31
CA LEU A 149 -1.69 -5.84 5.06
C LEU A 149 -2.45 -6.90 4.25
N ILE A 150 -3.56 -6.52 3.62
CA ILE A 150 -4.35 -7.42 2.75
C ILE A 150 -3.48 -7.92 1.59
N GLY A 151 -2.72 -7.04 0.95
CA GLY A 151 -1.81 -7.40 -0.14
C GLY A 151 -0.73 -8.38 0.29
N ALA A 152 -0.15 -8.18 1.48
CA ALA A 152 0.88 -9.06 2.02
C ALA A 152 0.31 -10.46 2.31
N ILE A 153 -0.92 -10.54 2.81
CA ILE A 153 -1.65 -11.81 2.99
C ILE A 153 -1.89 -12.46 1.63
N LEU A 154 -2.39 -11.73 0.62
CA LEU A 154 -2.62 -12.27 -0.72
C LEU A 154 -1.34 -12.81 -1.35
N LEU A 155 -0.23 -12.05 -1.28
CA LEU A 155 1.07 -12.50 -1.78
C LEU A 155 1.61 -13.72 -1.01
N SER A 156 1.41 -13.78 0.30
CA SER A 156 1.77 -14.96 1.12
C SER A 156 0.98 -16.19 0.68
N VAL A 157 -0.32 -16.03 0.44
CA VAL A 157 -1.22 -17.08 -0.04
C VAL A 157 -0.82 -17.57 -1.43
N VAL A 158 -0.41 -16.66 -2.32
CA VAL A 158 0.14 -16.99 -3.64
C VAL A 158 1.50 -17.69 -3.51
N ALA A 159 2.39 -17.23 -2.63
CA ALA A 159 3.67 -17.86 -2.37
C ALA A 159 3.49 -19.32 -1.92
N VAL A 160 2.56 -19.59 -0.99
CA VAL A 160 2.24 -20.97 -0.58
C VAL A 160 1.74 -21.82 -1.76
N ARG A 161 0.88 -21.26 -2.63
CA ARG A 161 0.37 -21.96 -3.82
C ARG A 161 1.47 -22.27 -4.84
N VAL A 162 2.40 -21.34 -5.07
CA VAL A 162 3.60 -21.58 -5.91
C VAL A 162 4.45 -22.70 -5.31
N GLY A 163 4.63 -22.72 -3.98
CA GLY A 163 5.39 -23.76 -3.28
C GLY A 163 4.77 -25.15 -3.40
N ARG A 164 3.43 -25.22 -3.38
CA ARG A 164 2.65 -26.46 -3.60
C ARG A 164 2.56 -26.87 -5.07
N GLY A 165 3.10 -26.05 -6.00
CA GLY A 165 3.08 -26.32 -7.44
C GLY A 165 1.71 -26.17 -8.09
N THR A 166 0.72 -25.59 -7.40
CA THR A 166 -0.62 -25.32 -7.95
C THR A 166 -0.65 -24.08 -8.84
N VAL A 167 0.34 -23.19 -8.68
CA VAL A 167 0.64 -22.07 -9.59
C VAL A 167 1.95 -22.40 -10.30
N HIS A 168 1.92 -22.42 -11.63
CA HIS A 168 3.03 -22.79 -12.50
C HIS A 168 3.03 -21.92 -13.75
N GLY A 169 4.08 -22.00 -14.60
CA GLY A 169 4.21 -21.14 -15.79
C GLY A 169 3.01 -21.16 -16.76
N GLY A 170 2.22 -22.22 -16.77
CA GLY A 170 0.97 -22.31 -17.55
C GLY A 170 -0.28 -21.68 -16.91
N ASP A 171 -0.27 -21.35 -15.62
CA ASP A 171 -1.41 -20.73 -14.91
C ASP A 171 -0.88 -19.83 -13.78
N TYR A 172 -0.35 -18.67 -14.18
CA TYR A 172 0.23 -17.68 -13.29
C TYR A 172 -0.70 -16.50 -13.00
N VAL A 173 -1.98 -16.57 -13.40
CA VAL A 173 -2.94 -15.46 -13.26
C VAL A 173 -3.14 -15.05 -11.80
N TRP A 174 -3.06 -16.00 -10.86
CA TRP A 174 -3.08 -15.71 -9.43
C TRP A 174 -1.91 -14.82 -8.99
N LEU A 175 -0.71 -15.08 -9.49
CA LEU A 175 0.47 -14.28 -9.17
C LEU A 175 0.46 -12.94 -9.91
N GLU A 176 0.03 -12.91 -11.17
CA GLU A 176 -0.13 -11.68 -11.95
C GLU A 176 -1.13 -10.73 -11.29
N ASN A 177 -2.33 -11.21 -10.94
CA ASN A 177 -3.34 -10.39 -10.27
C ASN A 177 -2.88 -9.94 -8.86
N GLY A 178 -2.22 -10.81 -8.10
CA GLY A 178 -1.64 -10.43 -6.81
C GLY A 178 -0.56 -9.35 -6.93
N ALA A 179 0.31 -9.46 -7.95
CA ALA A 179 1.32 -8.44 -8.23
C ALA A 179 0.69 -7.13 -8.70
N LEU A 180 -0.34 -7.16 -9.57
CA LEU A 180 -1.08 -5.98 -10.00
C LEU A 180 -1.70 -5.22 -8.81
N TYR A 181 -2.29 -5.94 -7.86
CA TYR A 181 -2.78 -5.34 -6.61
C TYR A 181 -1.64 -4.67 -5.84
N TRP A 182 -0.52 -5.38 -5.66
CA TRP A 182 0.64 -4.87 -4.93
C TRP A 182 1.20 -3.59 -5.56
N HIS A 183 1.29 -3.55 -6.88
CA HIS A 183 1.74 -2.38 -7.63
C HIS A 183 0.80 -1.18 -7.48
N LEU A 184 -0.52 -1.39 -7.44
CA LEU A 184 -1.45 -0.30 -7.17
C LEU A 184 -1.25 0.26 -5.76
N VAL A 185 -1.12 -0.62 -4.76
CA VAL A 185 -0.87 -0.19 -3.37
C VAL A 185 0.41 0.65 -3.30
N ASP A 186 1.50 0.18 -3.91
CA ASP A 186 2.77 0.92 -4.00
C ASP A 186 2.59 2.28 -4.71
N LEU A 187 1.87 2.32 -5.83
CA LEU A 187 1.58 3.57 -6.56
C LEU A 187 0.83 4.57 -5.68
N VAL A 188 -0.17 4.13 -4.91
CA VAL A 188 -0.90 5.00 -3.97
C VAL A 188 0.05 5.59 -2.93
N TRP A 189 1.01 4.80 -2.42
CA TRP A 189 2.00 5.30 -1.46
C TRP A 189 2.92 6.37 -2.07
N ILE A 190 3.32 6.22 -3.33
CA ILE A 190 4.14 7.21 -4.05
C ILE A 190 3.45 8.58 -4.09
N PHE A 191 2.11 8.64 -4.07
CA PHE A 191 1.37 9.90 -3.95
C PHE A 191 1.20 10.37 -2.49
N ILE A 192 0.95 9.45 -1.56
CA ILE A 192 0.81 9.79 -0.13
C ILE A 192 2.10 10.41 0.42
N PHE A 193 3.26 9.83 0.11
CA PHE A 193 4.52 10.26 0.69
C PHE A 193 4.82 11.74 0.41
N PRO A 194 4.80 12.24 -0.84
CA PRO A 194 5.03 13.65 -1.10
C PRO A 194 3.99 14.58 -0.47
N LEU A 195 2.71 14.19 -0.49
CA LEU A 195 1.62 15.03 0.00
C LEU A 195 1.75 15.31 1.51
N TYR A 196 2.15 14.32 2.30
CA TYR A 196 2.25 14.45 3.76
C TYR A 196 3.67 14.74 4.27
N TYR A 197 4.73 14.34 3.54
CA TYR A 197 6.12 14.43 4.02
C TYR A 197 7.04 15.39 3.24
N LEU A 198 6.73 15.81 2.00
CA LEU A 198 7.65 16.62 1.17
C LEU A 198 7.10 17.97 0.71
N ILE A 199 5.80 18.09 0.45
CA ILE A 199 5.21 19.26 -0.24
C ILE A 199 4.97 20.46 0.71
N LEU A 200 5.31 20.33 2.00
CA LEU A 200 4.91 21.26 3.07
C LEU A 200 6.10 21.80 3.88
#